data_AF-A0A5E4S0B1-F1
#
_entry.id   AF-A0A5E4S0B1-F1
#
_cell.length_a   1.000
_cell.length_b   1.000
_cell.length_c   1.000
_cell.angle_alpha   90.00
_cell.angle_beta   90.00
_cell.angle_gamma   90.00
#
_symmetry.space_group_name_H-M   'P 1'
#
loop_
_entity.id
_entity.type
_entity.pdbx_description
1 polymer ?
#
loop_
_entity_poly.entity_id
_entity_poly.type
_entity_poly.pdbx_seq_one_letter_code
_entity_poly.pdbx_strand_id
1 'polypeptide(L)'
;MKLSRLKTPRLTVWLLASIVLAVLAYITRQSDPLLSITFYKAHLMSLGGWGGYWLDRLIFPYARPHEFLDDCDVDGKQCVDGFQAASLRRAIIVAASLICVGLAA
;
A
#
# COMPACT_ATOMS: atom_id res chain seq x y z
N MET A 1 7.06 -7.61 24.08
CA MET A 1 7.59 -6.88 22.91
C MET A 1 8.39 -7.85 22.03
N LYS A 2 7.71 -8.70 21.25
CA LYS A 2 8.35 -9.67 20.34
C LYS A 2 8.73 -8.93 19.05
N LEU A 3 9.98 -8.47 18.96
CA LEU A 3 10.62 -7.93 17.76
C LEU A 3 10.99 -9.03 16.73
N SER A 4 10.17 -10.07 16.62
CA SER A 4 10.44 -11.23 15.77
C SER A 4 9.73 -11.09 14.42
N ARG A 5 10.54 -11.01 13.36
CA ARG A 5 10.21 -10.93 11.92
C ARG A 5 9.88 -9.53 11.37
N LEU A 6 10.95 -8.75 11.18
CA LEU A 6 11.08 -7.94 9.98
C LEU A 6 11.23 -8.88 8.77
N LYS A 7 10.17 -9.63 8.43
CA LYS A 7 10.04 -10.26 7.12
C LYS A 7 9.99 -9.09 6.15
N THR A 8 11.04 -8.89 5.36
CA THR A 8 11.19 -7.80 4.40
C THR A 8 9.81 -7.52 3.79
N PRO A 9 9.19 -6.36 4.09
CA PRO A 9 7.83 -6.12 3.67
C PRO A 9 7.83 -6.26 2.16
N ARG A 10 7.07 -7.20 1.58
CA ARG A 10 7.07 -7.47 0.12
C ARG A 10 6.88 -6.20 -0.70
N LEU A 11 6.25 -5.19 -0.08
CA LEU A 11 6.11 -3.89 -0.69
C LEU A 11 7.43 -3.15 -0.92
N THR A 12 8.58 -3.40 -0.24
CA THR A 12 9.90 -2.72 -0.42
C THR A 12 10.31 -2.51 -1.86
N VAL A 13 9.96 -3.47 -2.71
CA VAL A 13 10.15 -3.40 -4.16
C VAL A 13 9.40 -2.22 -4.80
N TRP A 14 8.18 -1.92 -4.36
CA TRP A 14 7.35 -0.80 -4.84
C TRP A 14 7.83 0.57 -4.37
N LEU A 15 8.47 0.66 -3.19
CA LEU A 15 9.16 1.91 -2.79
C LEU A 15 10.34 2.16 -3.71
N LEU A 16 11.15 1.13 -3.95
CA LEU A 16 12.29 1.23 -4.86
C LEU A 16 11.81 1.60 -6.27
N ALA A 17 10.75 0.94 -6.77
CA ALA A 17 10.12 1.30 -8.04
C ALA A 17 9.65 2.76 -8.07
N SER A 18 9.02 3.24 -6.99
CA SER A 18 8.61 4.65 -6.91
C SER A 18 9.82 5.58 -6.97
N ILE A 19 10.89 5.32 -6.23
CA ILE A 19 12.10 6.15 -6.25
C ILE A 19 12.72 6.17 -7.66
N VAL A 20 12.80 5.01 -8.32
CA VAL A 20 13.29 4.91 -9.70
C VAL A 20 12.44 5.74 -10.66
N LEU A 21 11.11 5.66 -10.56
CA LEU A 21 10.20 6.46 -11.38
C LEU A 21 10.38 7.98 -11.14
N ALA A 22 10.61 8.41 -9.89
CA ALA A 22 10.90 9.82 -9.59
C ALA A 22 12.22 10.28 -10.22
N VAL A 23 13.27 9.46 -10.14
CA VAL A 23 14.57 9.76 -10.75
C VAL A 23 14.44 9.83 -12.28
N LEU A 24 13.71 8.88 -12.90
CA LEU A 24 13.44 8.90 -14.34
C LEU A 24 12.65 10.15 -14.75
N ALA A 25 11.63 10.54 -13.97
CA ALA A 25 10.87 11.76 -14.22
C ALA A 25 11.77 13.01 -14.17
N TYR A 26 12.72 13.05 -13.22
CA TYR A 26 13.66 14.17 -13.08
C TYR A 26 14.65 14.25 -14.24
N ILE A 27 15.25 13.13 -14.65
CA ILE A 27 16.23 13.08 -15.74
C ILE A 27 15.57 13.41 -17.09
N THR A 28 14.38 12.87 -17.35
CA THR A 28 13.68 13.04 -18.64
C THR A 28 13.04 14.42 -18.81
N ARG A 29 13.07 15.27 -17.76
CA ARG A 29 12.44 16.59 -17.76
C ARG A 29 12.92 17.53 -18.87
N GLN A 30 14.20 17.46 -19.23
CA GLN A 30 14.80 18.36 -20.22
C GLN A 30 14.67 17.85 -21.66
N SER A 31 14.68 16.53 -21.86
CA SER A 31 14.61 15.90 -23.17
C SER A 31 13.16 15.75 -23.65
N ASP A 32 12.30 15.11 -22.85
CA ASP A 32 10.94 14.75 -23.25
C ASP A 32 9.91 15.07 -22.14
N PRO A 33 9.24 16.23 -22.21
CA PRO A 33 8.32 16.65 -21.15
C PRO A 33 7.10 15.73 -21.00
N LEU A 34 6.61 15.12 -22.08
CA LEU A 34 5.49 14.18 -22.02
C LEU A 34 5.84 12.92 -21.22
N LEU A 35 7.02 12.34 -21.47
CA LEU A 35 7.50 11.17 -20.74
C LEU A 35 7.73 11.49 -19.26
N SER A 36 8.33 12.65 -18.97
CA SER A 36 8.54 13.12 -17.59
C SER A 36 7.24 13.17 -16.77
N ILE A 37 6.16 13.72 -17.35
CA ILE A 37 4.85 13.79 -16.68
C ILE A 37 4.27 12.40 -16.43
N THR A 38 4.41 11.46 -17.38
CA THR A 38 3.92 10.09 -17.19
C THR A 38 4.64 9.35 -16.06
N PHE A 39 5.97 9.49 -15.98
CA PHE A 39 6.77 8.91 -14.89
C PHE A 39 6.45 9.54 -13.54
N TYR A 40 6.22 10.85 -13.51
CA TYR A 40 5.79 11.55 -12.30
C TYR A 40 4.43 11.03 -11.78
N LYS A 41 3.44 10.87 -12.66
CA LYS A 41 2.13 10.32 -12.28
C LYS A 41 2.23 8.87 -11.80
N ALA A 42 3.04 8.05 -12.48
CA ALA A 42 3.28 6.67 -12.08
C ALA A 42 3.98 6.58 -10.70
N HIS A 43 4.95 7.46 -10.45
CA HIS A 43 5.63 7.58 -9.15
C HIS A 43 4.64 7.87 -8.02
N LEU A 44 3.79 8.88 -8.22
CA LEU A 44 2.75 9.26 -7.27
C LEU A 44 1.78 8.11 -6.97
N MET A 45 1.32 7.40 -8.00
CA MET A 45 0.42 6.25 -7.83
C MET A 45 1.08 5.11 -7.02
N SER A 46 2.36 4.83 -7.27
CA SER A 46 3.12 3.84 -6.51
C SER A 46 3.34 4.26 -5.05
N LEU A 47 3.64 5.54 -4.79
CA LEU A 47 3.78 6.08 -3.44
C LEU A 47 2.46 6.06 -2.66
N GLY A 48 1.33 6.39 -3.30
CA GLY A 48 0.01 6.35 -2.67
C GLY A 48 -0.37 4.95 -2.21
N GLY A 49 -0.12 3.93 -3.04
CA GLY A 49 -0.35 2.52 -2.68
C GLY A 49 0.57 2.03 -1.58
N TRP A 50 1.86 2.40 -1.64
CA TRP A 50 2.81 2.11 -0.58
C TRP A 50 2.41 2.75 0.76
N GLY A 51 2.09 4.05 0.75
CA GLY A 51 1.71 4.81 1.93
C GLY A 51 0.43 4.28 2.58
N GLY A 52 -0.59 3.98 1.78
CA GLY A 52 -1.86 3.40 2.26
C GLY A 52 -1.67 2.05 2.96
N TYR A 53 -0.79 1.21 2.44
CA TYR A 53 -0.46 -0.07 3.08
C TYR A 53 0.22 0.09 4.44
N TRP A 54 1.16 1.03 4.56
CA TRP A 54 1.81 1.30 5.84
C TRP A 54 0.85 1.96 6.83
N LEU A 55 -0.03 2.85 6.37
CA LEU A 55 -1.09 3.44 7.19
C LEU A 55 -2.01 2.38 7.79
N ASP A 56 -2.51 1.41 7.00
CA ASP A 56 -3.32 0.31 7.54
C ASP A 56 -2.59 -0.44 8.66
N ARG A 57 -1.29 -0.72 8.46
CA ARG A 57 -0.47 -1.44 9.46
C ARG A 57 -0.20 -0.64 10.73
N LEU A 58 -0.09 0.68 10.63
CA LEU A 58 0.13 1.56 11.77
C LEU A 58 -1.15 1.75 12.59
N ILE A 59 -2.29 1.89 11.92
CA ILE A 59 -3.59 2.09 12.60
C ILE A 59 -4.08 0.80 13.24
N PHE A 60 -3.80 -0.37 12.65
CA PHE A 60 -4.33 -1.66 13.10
C PHE A 60 -3.26 -2.76 13.23
N PRO A 61 -2.47 -2.76 14.33
CA PRO A 61 -1.38 -3.71 14.52
C PRO A 61 -1.83 -5.18 14.66
N TYR A 62 -3.00 -5.46 15.26
CA TYR A 62 -3.47 -6.80 15.63
C TYR A 62 -4.80 -7.24 14.98
N ALA A 63 -5.24 -6.56 13.91
CA ALA A 63 -6.48 -6.87 13.21
C ALA A 63 -6.21 -7.05 11.72
N ARG A 64 -5.30 -7.97 11.39
CA ARG A 64 -4.92 -8.25 10.01
C ARG A 64 -5.83 -9.36 9.45
N PRO A 65 -6.33 -9.27 8.19
CA PRO A 65 -7.15 -10.29 7.55
C PRO A 65 -6.62 -11.71 7.70
N HIS A 66 -5.30 -11.93 7.60
CA HIS A 66 -4.72 -13.26 7.74
C HIS A 66 -4.85 -13.88 9.14
N GLU A 67 -4.97 -13.05 10.19
CA GLU A 67 -5.12 -13.54 11.57
C GLU A 67 -6.52 -14.13 11.79
N PHE A 68 -7.53 -13.61 11.09
CA PHE A 68 -8.89 -14.14 11.13
C PHE A 68 -9.06 -15.46 10.38
N LEU A 69 -8.07 -15.90 9.57
CA LEU A 69 -8.11 -17.19 8.88
C LEU A 69 -7.43 -18.31 9.69
N ASP A 70 -6.46 -17.95 10.54
CA ASP A 70 -5.71 -18.90 11.36
C ASP A 70 -6.50 -19.36 12.61
N ASP A 71 -7.52 -18.59 13.04
CA ASP A 71 -8.30 -18.83 14.27
C ASP A 71 -9.65 -19.56 14.01
N CYS A 72 -9.82 -20.15 12.82
CA CYS A 72 -11.10 -20.74 12.38
C CYS A 72 -11.27 -22.19 12.81
N ASP A 73 -11.42 -22.42 14.12
CA ASP A 73 -11.63 -23.79 14.64
C ASP A 73 -13.04 -24.02 15.24
N VAL A 74 -13.84 -22.96 15.48
CA VAL A 74 -15.06 -23.10 16.30
C VAL A 74 -16.35 -22.51 15.69
N ASP A 75 -16.29 -21.48 14.84
CA ASP A 75 -17.49 -20.92 14.19
C ASP A 75 -17.13 -20.21 12.88
N GLY A 76 -17.14 -20.95 11.77
CA GLY A 76 -16.60 -20.49 10.47
C GLY A 76 -17.27 -19.21 9.93
N LYS A 77 -18.45 -18.84 10.40
CA LYS A 77 -19.15 -17.62 10.00
C LYS A 77 -18.48 -16.35 10.55
N GLN A 78 -18.06 -16.36 11.81
CA GLN A 78 -17.41 -15.20 12.46
C GLN A 78 -16.04 -14.89 11.84
N CYS A 79 -15.31 -15.93 11.42
CA CYS A 79 -14.07 -15.82 10.66
C CYS A 79 -14.26 -15.08 9.34
N VAL A 80 -15.27 -15.46 8.56
CA VAL A 80 -15.52 -14.89 7.22
C VAL A 80 -15.93 -13.42 7.34
N ASP A 81 -16.79 -13.09 8.32
CA ASP A 81 -17.23 -11.71 8.55
C ASP A 81 -16.05 -10.82 8.99
N GLY A 82 -15.19 -11.31 9.89
CA GLY A 82 -13.97 -10.60 10.31
C GLY A 82 -12.97 -10.38 9.18
N PHE A 83 -12.77 -11.40 8.33
CA PHE A 83 -11.92 -11.31 7.15
C PHE A 83 -12.47 -10.30 6.13
N GLN A 84 -13.77 -10.33 5.84
CA GLN A 84 -14.43 -9.41 4.92
C GLN A 84 -14.34 -7.97 5.42
N ALA A 85 -14.62 -7.73 6.70
CA ALA A 85 -14.53 -6.40 7.29
C ALA A 85 -13.09 -5.85 7.26
N ALA A 86 -12.10 -6.68 7.61
CA ALA A 86 -10.69 -6.27 7.61
C ALA A 86 -10.14 -6.05 6.20
N SER A 87 -10.58 -6.82 5.20
CA SER A 87 -10.18 -6.64 3.80
C SER A 87 -10.82 -5.39 3.17
N LEU A 88 -12.09 -5.11 3.47
CA LEU A 88 -12.79 -3.91 3.02
C LEU A 88 -12.14 -2.64 3.60
N ARG A 89 -11.83 -2.62 4.90
CA ARG A 89 -11.14 -1.50 5.55
C ARG A 89 -9.82 -1.18 4.87
N ARG A 90 -9.01 -2.21 4.58
CA ARG A 90 -7.74 -2.05 3.84
C ARG A 90 -7.94 -1.44 2.46
N ALA A 91 -8.94 -1.92 1.73
CA ALA A 91 -9.27 -1.39 0.41
C ALA A 91 -9.63 0.10 0.50
N ILE A 92 -10.43 0.50 1.50
CA ILE A 92 -10.84 1.90 1.70
C ILE A 92 -9.64 2.79 2.04
N ILE A 93 -8.75 2.37 2.96
CA ILE A 93 -7.56 3.14 3.34
C ILE A 93 -6.62 3.34 2.15
N VAL A 94 -6.40 2.29 1.35
CA VAL A 94 -5.55 2.36 0.16
C VAL A 94 -6.19 3.20 -0.94
N ALA A 95 -7.51 3.10 -1.13
CA ALA A 95 -8.24 3.95 -2.09
C ALA A 95 -8.16 5.43 -1.67
N ALA A 96 -8.37 5.73 -0.39
CA ALA A 96 -8.28 7.10 0.12
C ALA A 96 -6.87 7.69 -0.03
N SER A 97 -5.81 6.90 0.21
CA SER A 97 -4.44 7.37 0.01
C SER A 97 -4.14 7.63 -1.47
N LEU A 98 -4.63 6.79 -2.38
CA LEU A 98 -4.50 6.98 -3.82
C LEU A 98 -5.26 8.22 -4.31
N ILE A 99 -6.48 8.45 -3.84
CA ILE A 99 -7.27 9.65 -4.16
C ILE A 99 -6.56 10.91 -3.64
N CYS A 100 -6.05 10.89 -2.41
CA CYS A 100 -5.31 12.01 -1.83
C CYS A 100 -4.08 12.38 -2.66
N VAL A 101 -3.30 11.38 -3.07
CA VAL A 101 -2.12 11.60 -3.92
C VAL A 101 -2.50 12.03 -5.34
N GLY A 102 -3.60 11.49 -5.89
CA GLY A 102 -4.12 11.89 -7.19
C GLY A 102 -4.65 13.33 -7.23
N LEU A 103 -5.20 13.83 -6.13
CA LEU A 103 -5.62 15.23 -5.96
C LEU A 103 -4.44 16.20 -5.76
N ALA A 104 -3.31 15.70 -5.27
CA ALA A 104 -2.09 16.50 -5.10
C ALA A 104 -1.30 16.68 -6.41
N ALA A 105 -1.67 15.99 -7.50
CA ALA A 105 -0.99 15.96 -8.79
C ALA A 105 -1.55 16.99 -9.80
#